data_AF-A0A2E9QK15-F1
#
_entry.id   AF-A0A2E9QK15-F1
#
_cell.length_a   1.000
_cell.length_b   1.000
_cell.length_c   1.000
_cell.angle_alpha   90.00
_cell.angle_beta   90.00
_cell.angle_gamma   90.00
#
_symmetry.space_group_name_H-M   'P 1'
#
loop_
_entity.id
_entity.type
_entity.pdbx_description
1 polymer ?
#
loop_
_entity_poly.entity_id
_entity_poly.type
_entity_poly.pdbx_seq_one_letter_code
_entity_poly.pdbx_strand_id
1 'polypeptide(L)'
;MEDEIEEISTKENILNTITGEDPEIDNNILSMDELVARVSLLSKNHNPYSVSKEIEEIKSIFYTKLKTEKKEALGTEELEKEEKSKEKLHPLEVKFKNAFDIYSKIKSEFRKIKEKKEEENLKIKRTIIEDIDALVKEEESIKITFEKFRELQARWRETGHVPITENNHLWQSYHHHVELFYDFIKINNDLRDLDFKRNLEEKNIIYAKAEALLEERSINKAHNNLQELHEHWKNVGPVERTLREPLWERFQEISKKINKRRNDYFIEKKKENSIKLDLKNIITKEIEDITFEEKTSHNQWQEATTKCHELEKKWKALGKLSKESNKIAWEKLREVLNNFYSAKNNFYKQKKIQRKEILNEKLAICEKAERLQDSTDWKKTGDNLIKLQEEWKNSEFSPSTQSNEVWIRFRKTCNIFFNNRKKYYKEIKKQETE
;
A
#
# COMPACT_ATOMS: atom_id res chain seq x y z
N MET A 1 23.25 8.40 -42.41
CA MET A 1 23.57 9.67 -41.71
C MET A 1 22.36 10.20 -40.95
N GLU A 2 21.14 10.18 -41.52
CA GLU A 2 19.93 10.54 -40.76
C GLU A 2 19.56 9.50 -39.67
N ASP A 3 19.73 8.21 -39.94
CA ASP A 3 19.45 7.15 -38.94
C ASP A 3 20.45 7.12 -37.76
N GLU A 4 21.69 7.59 -37.95
CA GLU A 4 22.66 7.73 -36.85
C GLU A 4 22.36 8.96 -35.97
N ILE A 5 21.70 9.98 -36.53
CA ILE A 5 21.34 11.20 -35.79
C ILE A 5 20.12 10.95 -34.91
N GLU A 6 19.17 10.09 -35.32
CA GLU A 6 18.04 9.66 -34.47
C GLU A 6 18.47 8.75 -33.31
N GLU A 7 19.48 7.91 -33.50
CA GLU A 7 20.01 7.02 -32.45
C GLU A 7 20.87 7.78 -31.41
N ILE A 8 21.50 8.89 -31.82
CA ILE A 8 22.22 9.81 -30.92
C ILE A 8 21.22 10.72 -30.19
N SER A 9 20.17 11.21 -30.85
CA SER A 9 19.11 12.02 -30.23
C SER A 9 18.29 11.25 -29.19
N THR A 10 18.13 9.94 -29.34
CA THR A 10 17.46 9.08 -28.35
C THR A 10 18.37 8.76 -27.16
N LYS A 11 19.68 8.61 -27.36
CA LYS A 11 20.65 8.45 -26.26
C LYS A 11 20.89 9.74 -25.47
N GLU A 12 20.89 10.91 -26.11
CA GLU A 12 20.99 12.21 -25.44
C GLU A 12 19.73 12.57 -24.64
N ASN A 13 18.54 12.19 -25.12
CA ASN A 13 17.29 12.38 -24.35
C ASN A 13 17.19 11.47 -23.11
N ILE A 14 17.94 10.37 -23.07
CA ILE A 14 18.04 9.49 -21.88
C ILE A 14 19.09 10.02 -20.87
N LEU A 15 20.06 10.81 -21.34
CA LEU A 15 21.10 11.39 -20.49
C LEU A 15 20.67 12.70 -19.82
N ASN A 16 19.77 13.46 -20.45
CA ASN A 16 19.25 14.74 -19.91
C ASN A 16 18.16 14.60 -18.83
N THR A 17 17.75 13.38 -18.47
CA THR A 17 16.81 13.10 -17.37
C THR A 17 17.50 12.89 -16.01
N ILE A 18 18.79 13.21 -15.87
CA ILE A 18 19.59 12.94 -14.66
C ILE A 18 19.62 14.11 -13.65
N THR A 19 18.92 15.21 -13.91
CA THR A 19 18.85 16.33 -12.93
C THR A 19 17.42 16.77 -12.66
N GLY A 20 16.74 16.08 -11.74
CA GLY A 20 15.51 16.56 -11.13
C GLY A 20 14.45 15.48 -11.00
N GLU A 21 14.20 15.07 -9.76
CA GLU A 21 13.04 14.28 -9.31
C GLU A 21 12.80 12.95 -10.05
N ASP A 22 13.32 11.86 -9.48
CA ASP A 22 12.97 10.49 -9.88
C ASP A 22 11.43 10.35 -9.94
N PRO A 23 10.82 10.09 -11.12
CA PRO A 23 9.40 9.80 -11.17
C PRO A 23 9.16 8.49 -10.42
N GLU A 24 8.21 8.49 -9.47
CA GLU A 24 7.66 7.28 -8.82
C GLU A 24 7.11 6.34 -9.90
N ILE A 25 7.98 5.49 -10.45
CA ILE A 25 7.60 4.48 -11.45
C ILE A 25 7.01 3.28 -10.69
N ASP A 26 5.77 2.94 -11.02
CA ASP A 26 5.07 1.79 -10.43
C ASP A 26 5.71 0.47 -10.87
N ASN A 27 6.53 -0.10 -9.99
CA ASN A 27 7.24 -1.37 -10.20
C ASN A 27 6.31 -2.56 -10.51
N ASN A 28 5.00 -2.45 -10.28
CA ASN A 28 4.06 -3.53 -10.64
C ASN A 28 3.81 -3.66 -12.14
N ILE A 29 4.01 -2.59 -12.91
CA ILE A 29 3.68 -2.53 -14.35
C ILE A 29 4.84 -3.08 -15.21
N LEU A 30 6.08 -3.06 -14.71
CA LEU A 30 7.27 -3.41 -15.47
C LEU A 30 7.38 -4.91 -15.80
N SER A 31 7.90 -5.23 -16.99
CA SER A 31 8.17 -6.61 -17.43
C SER A 31 9.33 -7.26 -16.65
N MET A 32 9.46 -8.60 -16.67
CA MET A 32 10.55 -9.29 -15.97
C MET A 32 11.95 -8.80 -16.37
N ASP A 33 12.17 -8.51 -17.66
CA ASP A 33 13.44 -7.98 -18.16
C ASP A 33 13.67 -6.52 -17.74
N GLU A 34 12.62 -5.71 -17.72
CA GLU A 34 12.67 -4.32 -17.24
C GLU A 34 12.95 -4.24 -15.73
N LEU A 35 12.45 -5.19 -14.94
CA LEU A 35 12.77 -5.29 -13.51
C LEU A 35 14.26 -5.60 -13.28
N VAL A 36 14.86 -6.47 -14.08
CA VAL A 36 16.30 -6.78 -14.02
C VAL A 36 17.14 -5.59 -14.46
N ALA A 37 16.72 -4.88 -15.52
CA ALA A 37 17.36 -3.66 -15.98
C ALA A 37 17.28 -2.54 -14.92
N ARG A 38 16.14 -2.42 -14.22
CA ARG A 38 15.94 -1.44 -13.15
C ARG A 38 16.80 -1.73 -11.93
N VAL A 39 16.94 -3.00 -11.51
CA VAL A 39 17.89 -3.37 -10.44
C VAL A 39 19.33 -3.01 -10.84
N SER A 40 19.70 -3.27 -12.09
CA SER A 40 21.01 -2.91 -12.63
C SER A 40 21.25 -1.40 -12.64
N LEU A 41 20.23 -0.60 -12.97
CA LEU A 41 20.29 0.86 -12.92
C LEU A 41 20.36 1.40 -11.49
N LEU A 42 19.50 0.91 -10.59
CA LEU A 42 19.48 1.29 -9.17
C LEU A 42 20.80 0.91 -8.46
N SER A 43 21.47 -0.16 -8.88
CA SER A 43 22.78 -0.54 -8.36
C SER A 43 23.89 0.49 -8.65
N LYS A 44 23.69 1.40 -9.61
CA LYS A 44 24.64 2.49 -9.93
C LYS A 44 24.45 3.73 -9.05
N ASN A 45 23.42 3.79 -8.20
CA ASN A 45 23.17 4.95 -7.35
C ASN A 45 24.24 5.12 -6.27
N HIS A 46 24.55 6.38 -5.95
CA HIS A 46 25.62 6.76 -5.00
C HIS A 46 25.37 6.27 -3.56
N ASN A 47 24.11 6.05 -3.16
CA ASN A 47 23.77 5.50 -1.85
C ASN A 47 22.96 4.20 -1.99
N PRO A 48 23.57 3.04 -1.72
CA PRO A 48 22.87 1.75 -1.78
C PRO A 48 21.69 1.62 -0.80
N TYR A 49 21.65 2.40 0.28
CA TYR A 49 20.60 2.30 1.29
C TYR A 49 19.31 3.02 0.89
N SER A 50 19.36 4.08 0.08
CA SER A 50 18.15 4.79 -0.35
C SER A 50 17.29 3.93 -1.28
N VAL A 51 17.95 3.12 -2.13
CA VAL A 51 17.30 2.21 -3.08
C VAL A 51 17.01 0.81 -2.51
N SER A 52 17.42 0.52 -1.27
CA SER A 52 17.30 -0.84 -0.71
C SER A 52 15.86 -1.30 -0.60
N LYS A 53 14.93 -0.39 -0.27
CA LYS A 53 13.51 -0.70 -0.15
C LYS A 53 12.90 -1.01 -1.52
N GLU A 54 13.22 -0.22 -2.53
CA GLU A 54 12.76 -0.42 -3.91
C GLU A 54 13.30 -1.72 -4.51
N ILE A 55 14.56 -2.08 -4.24
CA ILE A 55 15.15 -3.34 -4.71
C ILE A 55 14.52 -4.56 -4.02
N GLU A 56 14.17 -4.45 -2.73
CA GLU A 56 13.42 -5.50 -2.02
C GLU A 56 11.98 -5.64 -2.54
N GLU A 57 11.32 -4.51 -2.85
CA GLU A 57 10.01 -4.50 -3.52
C GLU A 57 10.10 -5.14 -4.91
N ILE A 58 11.07 -4.76 -5.74
CA ILE A 58 11.32 -5.37 -7.07
C ILE A 58 11.60 -6.87 -6.95
N LYS A 59 12.38 -7.30 -5.95
CA LYS A 59 12.61 -8.73 -5.67
C LYS A 59 11.31 -9.45 -5.38
N SER A 60 10.45 -8.88 -4.53
CA SER A 60 9.15 -9.48 -4.20
C SER A 60 8.23 -9.58 -5.42
N ILE A 61 8.21 -8.55 -6.27
CA ILE A 61 7.39 -8.49 -7.50
C ILE A 61 7.93 -9.48 -8.54
N PHE A 62 9.25 -9.57 -8.71
CA PHE A 62 9.87 -10.50 -9.65
C PHE A 62 9.55 -11.95 -9.32
N TYR A 63 9.70 -12.36 -8.05
CA TYR A 63 9.38 -13.73 -7.63
C TYR A 63 7.88 -14.04 -7.63
N THR A 64 7.01 -13.07 -7.35
CA THR A 64 5.56 -13.26 -7.47
C THR A 64 5.15 -13.43 -8.94
N LYS A 65 5.68 -12.61 -9.85
CA LYS A 65 5.46 -12.78 -11.31
C LYS A 65 6.01 -14.11 -11.83
N LEU A 66 7.19 -14.51 -11.37
CA LEU A 66 7.81 -15.78 -11.79
C LEU A 66 7.00 -16.98 -11.27
N LYS A 67 6.41 -16.87 -10.08
CA LYS A 67 5.50 -17.88 -9.53
C LYS A 67 4.18 -17.94 -10.30
N THR A 68 3.62 -16.81 -10.73
CA THR A 68 2.39 -16.79 -11.55
C THR A 68 2.63 -17.36 -12.93
N GLU A 69 3.75 -17.01 -13.58
CA GLU A 69 4.10 -17.50 -14.93
C GLU A 69 4.35 -19.02 -14.92
N LYS A 70 5.07 -19.54 -13.91
CA LYS A 70 5.22 -21.00 -13.74
C LYS A 70 3.88 -21.70 -13.44
N LYS A 71 2.97 -21.04 -12.72
CA LYS A 71 1.62 -21.57 -12.43
C LYS A 71 0.72 -21.62 -13.64
N GLU A 72 0.83 -20.64 -14.53
CA GLU A 72 0.12 -20.62 -15.82
C GLU A 72 0.70 -21.63 -16.81
N ALA A 73 2.01 -21.87 -16.79
CA ALA A 73 2.69 -22.79 -17.71
C ALA A 73 2.54 -24.28 -17.34
N LEU A 74 2.57 -24.66 -16.05
CA LEU A 74 2.54 -26.06 -15.60
C LEU A 74 1.24 -26.47 -14.87
N GLY A 75 0.36 -25.52 -14.52
CA GLY A 75 -0.79 -25.84 -13.65
C GLY A 75 -0.38 -26.18 -12.21
N THR A 76 -1.36 -26.22 -11.30
CA THR A 76 -1.10 -26.32 -9.85
C THR A 76 -0.53 -27.65 -9.37
N GLU A 77 -0.82 -28.76 -10.06
CA GLU A 77 -0.44 -30.12 -9.63
C GLU A 77 0.96 -30.53 -10.10
N GLU A 78 1.48 -29.98 -11.20
CA GLU A 78 2.83 -30.26 -11.70
C GLU A 78 3.88 -29.35 -11.05
N LEU A 79 3.50 -28.14 -10.64
CA LEU A 79 4.33 -27.24 -9.83
C LEU A 79 4.82 -27.86 -8.50
N GLU A 80 3.93 -28.58 -7.78
CA GLU A 80 4.30 -29.24 -6.52
C GLU A 80 5.22 -30.45 -6.72
N LYS A 81 5.23 -31.04 -7.93
CA LYS A 81 6.14 -32.11 -8.32
C LYS A 81 7.50 -31.56 -8.74
N GLU A 82 7.52 -30.45 -9.49
CA GLU A 82 8.75 -29.75 -9.87
C GLU A 82 9.49 -29.11 -8.69
N GLU A 83 8.79 -28.57 -7.68
CA GLU A 83 9.47 -28.03 -6.47
C GLU A 83 10.27 -29.11 -5.71
N LYS A 84 9.92 -30.39 -5.87
CA LYS A 84 10.64 -31.54 -5.28
C LYS A 84 11.81 -32.04 -6.14
N SER A 85 11.79 -31.80 -7.45
CA SER A 85 12.91 -32.11 -8.35
C SER A 85 13.77 -30.86 -8.56
N LYS A 86 15.00 -30.84 -8.03
CA LYS A 86 15.97 -29.76 -8.24
C LYS A 86 16.38 -29.67 -9.72
N GLU A 87 15.55 -29.09 -10.58
CA GLU A 87 15.90 -28.77 -11.96
C GLU A 87 15.98 -27.26 -12.21
N LYS A 88 16.74 -26.95 -13.26
CA LYS A 88 17.57 -25.76 -13.47
C LYS A 88 16.83 -24.43 -13.28
N LEU A 89 17.47 -23.49 -12.57
CA LEU A 89 16.96 -22.11 -12.43
C LEU A 89 16.65 -21.51 -13.80
N HIS A 90 15.52 -20.79 -13.88
CA HIS A 90 15.07 -20.14 -15.12
C HIS A 90 16.14 -19.13 -15.60
N PRO A 91 16.40 -18.99 -16.91
CA PRO A 91 17.43 -18.06 -17.42
C PRO A 91 17.27 -16.61 -16.92
N LEU A 92 16.04 -16.13 -16.76
CA LEU A 92 15.75 -14.81 -16.19
C LEU A 92 16.02 -14.73 -14.68
N GLU A 93 15.83 -15.83 -13.96
CA GLU A 93 16.15 -15.92 -12.52
C GLU A 93 17.67 -15.85 -12.30
N VAL A 94 18.45 -16.44 -13.19
CA VAL A 94 19.92 -16.33 -13.18
C VAL A 94 20.37 -14.89 -13.45
N LYS A 95 19.77 -14.21 -14.45
CA LYS A 95 20.07 -12.80 -14.73
C LYS A 95 19.71 -11.89 -13.54
N PHE A 96 18.54 -12.09 -12.94
CA PHE A 96 18.10 -11.35 -11.75
C PHE A 96 19.05 -11.59 -10.56
N LYS A 97 19.41 -12.85 -10.30
CA LYS A 97 20.36 -13.21 -9.24
C LYS A 97 21.71 -12.54 -9.43
N ASN A 98 22.24 -12.53 -10.65
CA ASN A 98 23.50 -11.86 -10.95
C ASN A 98 23.42 -10.34 -10.70
N ALA A 99 22.34 -9.67 -11.12
CA ALA A 99 22.13 -8.24 -10.86
C ALA A 99 21.99 -7.95 -9.35
N PHE A 100 21.28 -8.81 -8.62
CA PHE A 100 21.14 -8.70 -7.16
C PHE A 100 22.45 -8.96 -6.42
N ASP A 101 23.25 -9.92 -6.88
CA ASP A 101 24.57 -10.22 -6.30
C ASP A 101 25.53 -9.04 -6.50
N ILE A 102 25.47 -8.34 -7.64
CA ILE A 102 26.22 -7.09 -7.87
C ILE A 102 25.80 -6.02 -6.86
N TYR A 103 24.49 -5.79 -6.70
CA TYR A 103 23.98 -4.84 -5.70
C TYR A 103 24.37 -5.22 -4.27
N SER A 104 24.27 -6.50 -3.92
CA SER A 104 24.66 -7.02 -2.60
C SER A 104 26.15 -6.78 -2.31
N LYS A 105 27.02 -7.00 -3.31
CA LYS A 105 28.45 -6.66 -3.23
C LYS A 105 28.66 -5.17 -2.99
N ILE A 106 28.05 -4.31 -3.79
CA ILE A 106 28.16 -2.84 -3.66
C ILE A 106 27.68 -2.39 -2.25
N LYS A 107 26.55 -2.92 -1.77
CA LYS A 107 26.04 -2.65 -0.42
C LYS A 107 27.01 -3.11 0.67
N SER A 108 27.63 -4.26 0.51
CA SER A 108 28.63 -4.78 1.45
C SER A 108 29.92 -3.95 1.47
N GLU A 109 30.39 -3.49 0.31
CA GLU A 109 31.56 -2.62 0.19
C GLU A 109 31.31 -1.25 0.79
N PHE A 110 30.14 -0.66 0.52
CA PHE A 110 29.73 0.59 1.12
C PHE A 110 29.64 0.51 2.65
N ARG A 111 29.10 -0.60 3.18
CA ARG A 111 29.10 -0.87 4.63
C ARG A 111 30.53 -0.91 5.17
N LYS A 112 31.43 -1.66 4.53
CA LYS A 112 32.85 -1.75 4.95
C LYS A 112 33.56 -0.39 4.91
N ILE A 113 33.30 0.44 3.90
CA ILE A 113 33.86 1.79 3.81
C ILE A 113 33.35 2.66 4.96
N LYS A 114 32.05 2.57 5.28
CA LYS A 114 31.45 3.30 6.40
C LYS A 114 32.03 2.84 7.74
N GLU A 115 32.11 1.53 7.98
CA GLU A 115 32.70 0.95 9.19
C GLU A 115 34.15 1.38 9.36
N LYS A 116 34.97 1.35 8.30
CA LYS A 116 36.35 1.86 8.33
C LYS A 116 36.43 3.35 8.71
N LYS A 117 35.57 4.19 8.13
CA LYS A 117 35.51 5.62 8.49
C LYS A 117 35.10 5.83 9.95
N GLU A 118 34.13 5.06 10.44
CA GLU A 118 33.71 5.10 11.85
C GLU A 118 34.84 4.64 12.78
N GLU A 119 35.61 3.61 12.41
CA GLU A 119 36.81 3.16 13.15
C GLU A 119 37.94 4.19 13.12
N GLU A 120 38.20 4.84 11.99
CA GLU A 120 39.15 5.95 11.88
C GLU A 120 38.74 7.13 12.77
N ASN A 121 37.47 7.54 12.72
CA ASN A 121 36.93 8.57 13.61
C ASN A 121 37.05 8.17 15.08
N LEU A 122 36.82 6.89 15.42
CA LEU A 122 36.98 6.38 16.77
C LEU A 122 38.42 6.50 17.25
N LYS A 123 39.40 6.16 16.39
CA LYS A 123 40.83 6.33 16.69
C LYS A 123 41.16 7.80 16.92
N ILE A 124 40.73 8.70 16.03
CA ILE A 124 40.97 10.14 16.16
C ILE A 124 40.38 10.68 17.47
N LYS A 125 39.15 10.29 17.82
CA LYS A 125 38.53 10.73 19.08
C LYS A 125 39.24 10.16 20.32
N ARG A 126 39.74 8.92 20.27
CA ARG A 126 40.55 8.37 21.36
C ARG A 126 41.88 9.11 21.51
N THR A 127 42.57 9.38 20.41
CA THR A 127 43.81 10.19 20.44
C THR A 127 43.56 11.61 20.96
N ILE A 128 42.42 12.23 20.61
CA ILE A 128 42.06 13.55 21.17
C ILE A 128 41.93 13.49 22.70
N ILE A 129 41.35 12.41 23.25
CA ILE A 129 41.22 12.25 24.71
C ILE A 129 42.60 12.08 25.35
N GLU A 130 43.48 11.28 24.75
CA GLU A 130 44.86 11.08 25.19
C GLU A 130 45.66 12.40 25.12
N ASP A 131 45.50 13.18 24.05
CA ASP A 131 46.12 14.49 23.88
C ASP A 131 45.63 15.49 24.95
N ILE A 132 44.33 15.47 25.28
CA ILE A 132 43.78 16.30 26.38
C ILE A 132 44.41 15.90 27.72
N ASP A 133 44.59 14.60 27.99
CA ASP A 133 45.27 14.12 29.20
C ASP A 133 46.76 14.52 29.23
N ALA A 134 47.44 14.48 28.08
CA ALA A 134 48.82 14.90 27.95
C ALA A 134 48.99 16.41 28.22
N LEU A 135 48.06 17.25 27.75
CA LEU A 135 48.07 18.70 28.00
C LEU A 135 47.99 19.05 29.49
N VAL A 136 47.40 18.19 30.33
CA VAL A 136 47.38 18.39 31.79
C VAL A 136 48.76 18.15 32.42
N LYS A 137 49.64 17.41 31.75
CA LYS A 137 50.98 17.02 32.23
C LYS A 137 52.11 17.91 31.69
N GLU A 138 51.85 18.75 30.69
CA GLU A 138 52.84 19.66 30.10
C GLU A 138 53.04 20.94 30.94
N GLU A 139 54.30 21.30 31.23
CA GLU A 139 54.69 22.57 31.90
C GLU A 139 54.84 23.73 30.90
N GLU A 140 53.89 23.90 29.99
CA GLU A 140 53.87 25.05 29.06
C GLU A 140 53.07 26.25 29.60
N SER A 141 53.17 27.40 28.92
CA SER A 141 52.36 28.57 29.25
C SER A 141 50.86 28.28 29.07
N ILE A 142 50.06 28.58 30.09
CA ILE A 142 48.61 28.30 30.17
C ILE A 142 47.82 28.80 28.95
N LYS A 143 48.24 29.92 28.33
CA LYS A 143 47.58 30.43 27.11
C LYS A 143 47.74 29.48 25.93
N ILE A 144 48.94 28.92 25.75
CA ILE A 144 49.26 27.99 24.65
C ILE A 144 48.53 26.66 24.87
N THR A 145 48.53 26.15 26.11
CA THR A 145 47.80 24.94 26.48
C THR A 145 46.29 25.09 26.24
N PHE A 146 45.72 26.28 26.50
CA PHE A 146 44.31 26.57 26.26
C PHE A 146 43.96 26.71 24.77
N GLU A 147 44.85 27.29 23.96
CA GLU A 147 44.69 27.35 22.51
C GLU A 147 44.73 25.94 21.90
N LYS A 148 45.73 25.12 22.28
CA LYS A 148 45.82 23.69 21.91
C LYS A 148 44.56 22.93 22.31
N PHE A 149 44.04 23.17 23.51
CA PHE A 149 42.79 22.56 23.96
C PHE A 149 41.59 22.96 23.11
N ARG A 150 41.45 24.25 22.75
CA ARG A 150 40.38 24.71 21.85
C ARG A 150 40.46 24.09 20.47
N GLU A 151 41.66 23.89 19.95
CA GLU A 151 41.87 23.17 18.68
C GLU A 151 41.45 21.70 18.78
N LEU A 152 41.75 21.02 19.90
CA LEU A 152 41.30 19.66 20.16
C LEU A 152 39.77 19.58 20.28
N GLN A 153 39.13 20.57 20.92
CA GLN A 153 37.66 20.68 20.96
C GLN A 153 37.06 20.96 19.57
N ALA A 154 37.73 21.74 18.72
CA ALA A 154 37.31 21.96 17.34
C ALA A 154 37.42 20.66 16.52
N ARG A 155 38.56 19.97 16.59
CA ARG A 155 38.78 18.66 15.95
C ARG A 155 37.79 17.61 16.42
N TRP A 156 37.42 17.61 17.70
CA TRP A 156 36.38 16.72 18.23
C TRP A 156 34.99 16.97 17.63
N ARG A 157 34.64 18.24 17.40
CA ARG A 157 33.37 18.63 16.77
C ARG A 157 33.36 18.35 15.27
N GLU A 158 34.49 18.52 14.61
CA GLU A 158 34.65 18.25 13.17
C GLU A 158 34.72 16.74 12.87
N THR A 159 35.18 15.92 13.83
CA THR A 159 35.19 14.47 13.65
C THR A 159 33.78 13.91 13.66
N GLY A 160 33.43 13.24 12.57
CA GLY A 160 32.11 12.70 12.31
C GLY A 160 31.70 11.54 13.22
N HIS A 161 30.76 10.74 12.73
CA HIS A 161 30.15 9.66 13.50
C HIS A 161 31.16 8.55 13.85
N VAL A 162 30.95 7.97 15.03
CA VAL A 162 31.67 6.82 15.57
C VAL A 162 30.69 5.66 15.78
N PRO A 163 31.18 4.42 15.97
CA PRO A 163 30.32 3.28 16.23
C PRO A 163 29.38 3.53 17.42
N ILE A 164 28.10 3.19 17.25
CA ILE A 164 27.03 3.44 18.24
C ILE A 164 27.36 2.82 19.61
N THR A 165 28.03 1.67 19.63
CA THR A 165 28.42 0.95 20.85
C THR A 165 29.38 1.75 21.71
N GLU A 166 30.31 2.47 21.09
CA GLU A 166 31.40 3.18 21.78
C GLU A 166 31.04 4.64 22.08
N ASN A 167 30.03 5.20 21.40
CA ASN A 167 29.72 6.63 21.44
C ASN A 167 29.46 7.16 22.86
N ASN A 168 28.71 6.42 23.69
CA ASN A 168 28.40 6.83 25.05
C ASN A 168 29.63 6.85 25.96
N HIS A 169 30.44 5.78 25.91
CA HIS A 169 31.66 5.68 26.70
C HIS A 169 32.66 6.76 26.29
N LEU A 170 32.86 6.92 24.98
CA LEU A 170 33.75 7.93 24.41
C LEU A 170 33.35 9.36 24.82
N TRP A 171 32.05 9.67 24.79
CA TRP A 171 31.54 10.96 25.25
C TRP A 171 31.76 11.19 26.75
N GLN A 172 31.53 10.17 27.58
CA GLN A 172 31.78 10.25 29.03
C GLN A 172 33.27 10.45 29.33
N SER A 173 34.15 9.66 28.69
CA SER A 173 35.60 9.79 28.83
C SER A 173 36.07 11.18 28.41
N TYR A 174 35.62 11.69 27.25
CA TYR A 174 35.95 13.04 26.81
C TYR A 174 35.49 14.10 27.82
N HIS A 175 34.24 14.01 28.29
CA HIS A 175 33.71 14.97 29.26
C HIS A 175 34.53 14.96 30.55
N HIS A 176 34.91 13.78 31.05
CA HIS A 176 35.75 13.66 32.23
C HIS A 176 37.12 14.33 32.06
N HIS A 177 37.82 14.09 30.94
CA HIS A 177 39.12 14.71 30.69
C HIS A 177 39.02 16.22 30.46
N VAL A 178 37.93 16.68 29.83
CA VAL A 178 37.61 18.11 29.74
C VAL A 178 37.42 18.72 31.13
N GLU A 179 36.68 18.07 32.03
CA GLU A 179 36.51 18.55 33.40
C GLU A 179 37.83 18.60 34.16
N LEU A 180 38.66 17.55 34.07
CA LEU A 180 39.99 17.52 34.68
C LEU A 180 40.87 18.67 34.17
N PHE A 181 40.81 18.97 32.87
CA PHE A 181 41.52 20.10 32.28
C PHE A 181 41.06 21.45 32.84
N TYR A 182 39.75 21.67 32.98
CA TYR A 182 39.22 22.89 33.61
C TYR A 182 39.54 22.98 35.11
N ASP A 183 39.65 21.85 35.81
CA ASP A 183 40.09 21.81 37.20
C ASP A 183 41.59 22.10 37.34
N PHE A 184 42.43 21.69 36.38
CA PHE A 184 43.85 22.05 36.30
C PHE A 184 44.06 23.56 36.08
N ILE A 185 43.31 24.15 35.14
CA ILE A 185 43.38 25.60 34.84
C ILE A 185 42.85 26.48 35.98
N LYS A 186 42.06 25.93 36.91
CA LYS A 186 41.52 26.64 38.08
C LYS A 186 42.59 27.34 38.93
N ILE A 187 43.86 26.99 38.77
CA ILE A 187 45.01 27.62 39.41
C ILE A 187 45.25 29.06 38.88
N ASN A 188 44.72 29.46 37.70
CA ASN A 188 44.72 30.84 37.18
C ASN A 188 43.31 31.25 36.68
N ASN A 189 42.73 32.26 37.31
CA ASN A 189 41.27 32.44 37.41
C ASN A 189 40.57 33.03 36.15
N ASP A 190 41.25 33.88 35.36
CA ASP A 190 40.56 34.81 34.45
C ASP A 190 40.05 34.18 33.13
N LEU A 191 40.77 33.23 32.54
CA LEU A 191 40.41 32.64 31.22
C LEU A 191 39.27 31.62 31.33
N ARG A 192 39.22 30.89 32.45
CA ARG A 192 38.17 29.91 32.76
C ARG A 192 36.82 30.57 32.96
N ASP A 193 36.80 31.66 33.73
CA ASP A 193 35.56 32.37 34.04
C ASP A 193 34.96 33.04 32.79
N LEU A 194 35.81 33.54 31.88
CA LEU A 194 35.37 34.03 30.56
C LEU A 194 34.74 32.91 29.71
N ASP A 195 35.31 31.70 29.72
CA ASP A 195 34.80 30.58 28.95
C ASP A 195 33.51 30.00 29.54
N PHE A 196 33.38 29.98 30.88
CA PHE A 196 32.13 29.64 31.55
C PHE A 196 31.02 30.63 31.24
N LYS A 197 31.34 31.93 31.19
CA LYS A 197 30.39 32.97 30.78
C LYS A 197 29.94 32.78 29.33
N ARG A 198 30.86 32.49 28.41
CA ARG A 198 30.53 32.17 27.00
C ARG A 198 29.66 30.92 26.89
N ASN A 199 30.02 29.84 27.59
CA ASN A 199 29.23 28.60 27.60
C ASN A 199 27.84 28.80 28.22
N LEU A 200 27.73 29.68 29.22
CA LEU A 200 26.46 30.06 29.82
C LEU A 200 25.59 30.83 28.83
N GLU A 201 26.15 31.81 28.11
CA GLU A 201 25.46 32.55 27.05
C GLU A 201 24.95 31.60 25.95
N GLU A 202 25.77 30.68 25.47
CA GLU A 202 25.36 29.67 24.48
C GLU A 202 24.25 28.76 25.01
N LYS A 203 24.32 28.30 26.27
CA LYS A 203 23.25 27.51 26.90
C LYS A 203 21.96 28.31 27.08
N ASN A 204 22.05 29.60 27.36
CA ASN A 204 20.89 30.48 27.40
C ASN A 204 20.27 30.68 26.00
N ILE A 205 21.09 30.76 24.95
CA ILE A 205 20.61 30.79 23.55
C ILE A 205 19.91 29.47 23.20
N ILE A 206 20.47 28.31 23.58
CA ILE A 206 19.81 27.01 23.41
C ILE A 206 18.46 27.01 24.11
N TYR A 207 18.41 27.51 25.34
CA TYR A 207 17.21 27.59 26.14
C TYR A 207 16.14 28.47 25.48
N ALA A 208 16.49 29.69 25.07
CA ALA A 208 15.57 30.60 24.38
C ALA A 208 15.04 29.98 23.07
N LYS A 209 15.90 29.29 22.32
CA LYS A 209 15.49 28.53 21.13
C LYS A 209 14.54 27.39 21.50
N ALA A 210 14.81 26.64 22.57
CA ALA A 210 13.96 25.56 23.04
C ALA A 210 12.58 26.05 23.52
N GLU A 211 12.52 27.21 24.18
CA GLU A 211 11.25 27.85 24.56
C GLU A 211 10.43 28.24 23.34
N ALA A 212 11.05 28.81 22.30
CA ALA A 212 10.37 29.12 21.04
C ALA A 212 9.77 27.86 20.37
N LEU A 213 10.38 26.68 20.54
CA LEU A 213 9.83 25.42 20.02
C LEU A 213 8.53 24.97 20.70
N LEU A 214 8.21 25.49 21.90
CA LEU A 214 6.93 25.20 22.55
C LEU A 214 5.75 25.83 21.79
N GLU A 215 5.96 26.98 21.16
CA GLU A 215 4.95 27.70 20.38
C GLU A 215 4.85 27.23 18.93
N GLU A 216 5.87 26.50 18.45
CA GLU A 216 5.92 25.97 17.09
C GLU A 216 4.68 25.09 16.80
N ARG A 217 4.03 25.33 15.66
CA ARG A 217 2.82 24.60 15.26
C ARG A 217 3.14 23.19 14.79
N SER A 218 4.27 23.02 14.08
CA SER A 218 4.66 21.75 13.48
C SER A 218 5.39 20.86 14.49
N ILE A 219 4.77 19.74 14.84
CA ILE A 219 5.29 18.77 15.81
C ILE A 219 6.59 18.12 15.31
N ASN A 220 6.68 17.81 14.01
CA ASN A 220 7.86 17.20 13.42
C ASN A 220 9.04 18.19 13.38
N LYS A 221 8.80 19.46 13.02
CA LYS A 221 9.85 20.49 13.04
C LYS A 221 10.32 20.77 14.46
N ALA A 222 9.40 20.89 15.42
CA ALA A 222 9.73 21.07 16.82
C ALA A 222 10.62 19.93 17.36
N HIS A 223 10.34 18.68 16.98
CA HIS A 223 11.14 17.53 17.40
C HIS A 223 12.53 17.50 16.75
N ASN A 224 12.65 17.77 15.45
CA ASN A 224 13.95 17.78 14.78
C ASN A 224 14.84 18.89 15.33
N ASN A 225 14.29 20.10 15.47
CA ASN A 225 15.02 21.23 16.06
C ASN A 225 15.40 20.93 17.52
N LEU A 226 14.54 20.25 18.30
CA LEU A 226 14.89 19.82 19.65
C LEU A 226 16.08 18.86 19.67
N GLN A 227 16.16 17.94 18.70
CA GLN A 227 17.28 17.01 18.58
C GLN A 227 18.59 17.74 18.25
N GLU A 228 18.54 18.72 17.36
CA GLU A 228 19.68 19.59 17.05
C GLU A 228 20.12 20.40 18.27
N LEU A 229 19.19 20.91 19.07
CA LEU A 229 19.50 21.61 20.33
C LEU A 229 20.12 20.67 21.36
N HIS A 230 19.69 19.40 21.43
CA HIS A 230 20.34 18.39 22.29
C HIS A 230 21.77 18.10 21.85
N GLU A 231 22.04 18.05 20.54
CA GLU A 231 23.39 17.89 20.00
C GLU A 231 24.25 19.13 20.27
N HIS A 232 23.69 20.33 20.05
CA HIS A 232 24.36 21.58 20.35
C HIS A 232 24.71 21.67 21.85
N TRP A 233 23.79 21.31 22.75
CA TRP A 233 24.03 21.26 24.18
C TRP A 233 25.18 20.33 24.58
N LYS A 234 25.31 19.17 23.94
CA LYS A 234 26.41 18.23 24.18
C LYS A 234 27.77 18.78 23.73
N ASN A 235 27.76 19.64 22.73
CA ASN A 235 28.96 20.26 22.17
C ASN A 235 29.38 21.53 22.94
N VAL A 236 28.49 22.11 23.74
CA VAL A 236 28.83 23.23 24.64
C VAL A 236 29.52 22.71 25.89
N GLY A 237 30.63 23.36 26.26
CA GLY A 237 31.44 22.99 27.42
C GLY A 237 30.73 23.15 28.78
N PRO A 238 31.43 22.81 29.88
CA PRO A 238 30.91 22.95 31.23
C PRO A 238 30.65 24.43 31.56
N VAL A 239 29.69 24.64 32.46
CA VAL A 239 29.38 25.94 33.10
C VAL A 239 29.67 25.83 34.59
N GLU A 240 29.57 26.97 35.29
CA GLU A 240 29.70 27.03 36.74
C GLU A 240 28.86 25.95 37.44
N ARG A 241 29.46 25.29 38.45
CA ARG A 241 28.88 24.11 39.12
C ARG A 241 27.50 24.39 39.72
N THR A 242 27.29 25.60 40.21
CA THR A 242 26.02 26.08 40.80
C THR A 242 24.90 26.19 39.77
N LEU A 243 25.22 26.53 38.52
CA LEU A 243 24.25 26.78 37.45
C LEU A 243 24.01 25.54 36.55
N ARG A 244 24.89 24.54 36.63
CA ARG A 244 24.84 23.35 35.77
C ARG A 244 23.54 22.55 35.91
N GLU A 245 23.18 22.17 37.13
CA GLU A 245 21.97 21.38 37.38
C GLU A 245 20.69 22.17 37.06
N PRO A 246 20.50 23.42 37.56
CA PRO A 246 19.29 24.18 37.27
C PRO A 246 19.05 24.42 35.77
N LEU A 247 20.11 24.72 35.00
CA LEU A 247 19.99 24.92 33.55
C LEU A 247 19.61 23.62 32.83
N TRP A 248 20.19 22.50 33.27
CA TRP A 248 19.89 21.20 32.70
C TRP A 248 18.45 20.76 33.00
N GLU A 249 17.99 20.92 34.25
CA GLU A 249 16.62 20.58 34.64
C GLU A 249 15.59 21.37 33.84
N ARG A 250 15.80 22.68 33.67
CA ARG A 250 14.92 23.55 32.87
C ARG A 250 14.86 23.11 31.41
N PHE A 251 16.01 22.82 30.80
CA PHE A 251 16.06 22.32 29.42
C PHE A 251 15.36 20.96 29.30
N GLN A 252 15.59 20.04 30.24
CA GLN A 252 14.89 18.75 30.29
C GLN A 252 13.39 18.90 30.42
N GLU A 253 12.90 19.87 31.20
CA GLU A 253 11.47 20.12 31.35
C GLU A 253 10.82 20.55 30.02
N ILE A 254 11.47 21.44 29.27
CA ILE A 254 11.03 21.85 27.93
C ILE A 254 11.04 20.64 26.98
N SER A 255 12.13 19.87 26.96
CA SER A 255 12.21 18.64 26.15
C SER A 255 11.10 17.65 26.48
N LYS A 256 10.79 17.46 27.77
CA LYS A 256 9.68 16.60 28.23
C LYS A 256 8.33 17.12 27.73
N LYS A 257 8.07 18.43 27.79
CA LYS A 257 6.82 19.04 27.29
C LYS A 257 6.66 18.85 25.78
N ILE A 258 7.70 19.10 24.99
CA ILE A 258 7.66 18.93 23.53
C ILE A 258 7.45 17.45 23.16
N ASN A 259 8.20 16.54 23.79
CA ASN A 259 8.08 15.11 23.53
C ASN A 259 6.72 14.56 23.96
N LYS A 260 6.16 15.04 25.08
CA LYS A 260 4.80 14.71 25.51
C LYS A 260 3.76 15.16 24.49
N ARG A 261 3.81 16.42 24.03
CA ARG A 261 2.91 16.95 22.99
C ARG A 261 2.99 16.12 21.70
N ARG A 262 4.19 15.69 21.31
CA ARG A 262 4.38 14.80 20.15
C ARG A 262 3.74 13.43 20.36
N ASN A 263 4.00 12.81 21.51
CA ASN A 263 3.45 11.51 21.85
C ASN A 263 1.91 11.55 21.89
N ASP A 264 1.33 12.55 22.56
CA ASP A 264 -0.11 12.72 22.67
C ASP A 264 -0.76 12.89 21.30
N TYR A 265 -0.16 13.68 20.40
CA TYR A 265 -0.63 13.82 19.02
C TYR A 265 -0.64 12.50 18.25
N PHE A 266 0.43 11.71 18.33
CA PHE A 266 0.48 10.41 17.63
C PHE A 266 -0.49 9.38 18.24
N ILE A 267 -0.68 9.41 19.56
CA ILE A 267 -1.68 8.58 20.24
C ILE A 267 -3.08 8.96 19.77
N GLU A 268 -3.43 10.25 19.76
CA GLU A 268 -4.74 10.72 19.32
C GLU A 268 -4.97 10.38 17.85
N LYS A 269 -3.96 10.59 17.00
CA LYS A 269 -4.05 10.23 15.59
C LYS A 269 -4.26 8.74 15.36
N LYS A 270 -3.62 7.90 16.17
CA LYS A 270 -3.81 6.44 16.13
C LYS A 270 -5.24 6.06 16.55
N LYS A 271 -5.79 6.70 17.59
CA LYS A 271 -7.19 6.50 18.02
C LYS A 271 -8.17 6.92 16.94
N GLU A 272 -8.02 8.12 16.36
CA GLU A 272 -8.85 8.59 15.24
C GLU A 272 -8.85 7.60 14.07
N ASN A 273 -7.67 7.09 13.71
CA ASN A 273 -7.52 6.13 12.62
C ASN A 273 -8.14 4.77 12.97
N SER A 274 -8.05 4.33 14.23
CA SER A 274 -8.71 3.11 14.70
C SER A 274 -10.23 3.22 14.58
N ILE A 275 -10.81 4.31 15.09
CA ILE A 275 -12.26 4.56 15.03
C ILE A 275 -12.73 4.60 13.56
N LYS A 276 -11.99 5.29 12.68
CA LYS A 276 -12.32 5.32 11.25
C LYS A 276 -12.22 3.94 10.60
N LEU A 277 -11.25 3.12 10.97
CA LEU A 277 -11.11 1.76 10.46
C LEU A 277 -12.28 0.89 10.91
N ASP A 278 -12.68 0.98 12.18
CA ASP A 278 -13.82 0.24 12.72
C ASP A 278 -15.12 0.64 12.03
N LEU A 279 -15.37 1.94 11.83
CA LEU A 279 -16.53 2.44 11.07
C LEU A 279 -16.52 1.95 9.62
N LYS A 280 -15.37 1.94 8.95
CA LYS A 280 -15.25 1.40 7.60
C LYS A 280 -15.55 -0.10 7.56
N ASN A 281 -15.05 -0.86 8.53
CA ASN A 281 -15.34 -2.29 8.64
C ASN A 281 -16.82 -2.57 8.91
N ILE A 282 -17.48 -1.77 9.76
CA ILE A 282 -18.92 -1.87 10.02
C ILE A 282 -19.70 -1.66 8.72
N ILE A 283 -19.40 -0.60 7.96
CA ILE A 283 -20.08 -0.34 6.68
C ILE A 283 -19.83 -1.49 5.69
N THR A 284 -18.60 -2.00 5.61
CA THR A 284 -18.30 -3.15 4.74
C THR A 284 -19.12 -4.38 5.12
N LYS A 285 -19.29 -4.66 6.42
CA LYS A 285 -20.18 -5.74 6.91
C LYS A 285 -21.64 -5.49 6.56
N GLU A 286 -22.15 -4.27 6.71
CA GLU A 286 -23.53 -3.94 6.34
C GLU A 286 -23.81 -4.20 4.84
N ILE A 287 -22.85 -3.91 3.95
CA ILE A 287 -22.99 -4.22 2.52
C ILE A 287 -22.94 -5.74 2.28
N GLU A 288 -22.14 -6.45 3.07
CA GLU A 288 -22.06 -7.93 3.03
C GLU A 288 -23.38 -8.56 3.48
N ASP A 289 -23.98 -8.08 4.57
CA ASP A 289 -25.28 -8.53 5.07
C ASP A 289 -26.40 -8.29 4.04
N ILE A 290 -26.40 -7.12 3.37
CA ILE A 290 -27.31 -6.83 2.25
C ILE A 290 -27.10 -7.83 1.10
N THR A 291 -25.89 -8.35 0.91
CA THR A 291 -25.61 -9.34 -0.13
C THR A 291 -26.15 -10.72 0.24
N PHE A 292 -26.14 -11.10 1.53
CA PHE A 292 -26.66 -12.39 2.02
C PHE A 292 -28.18 -12.48 2.07
N GLU A 293 -28.88 -11.36 2.29
CA GLU A 293 -30.34 -11.32 2.26
C GLU A 293 -30.91 -11.71 0.88
N GLU A 294 -31.70 -12.79 0.83
CA GLU A 294 -32.36 -13.25 -0.40
C GLU A 294 -33.33 -12.21 -0.96
N LYS A 295 -33.16 -11.88 -2.26
CA LYS A 295 -33.97 -10.88 -2.96
C LYS A 295 -34.67 -11.52 -4.15
N THR A 296 -35.99 -11.63 -4.06
CA THR A 296 -36.84 -12.30 -5.05
C THR A 296 -37.46 -11.32 -6.06
N SER A 297 -37.48 -10.02 -5.75
CA SER A 297 -38.14 -9.00 -6.56
C SER A 297 -37.20 -7.90 -7.08
N HIS A 298 -37.58 -7.30 -8.21
CA HIS A 298 -36.86 -6.15 -8.78
C HIS A 298 -36.81 -4.96 -7.81
N ASN A 299 -37.91 -4.67 -7.12
CA ASN A 299 -37.99 -3.55 -6.17
C ASN A 299 -37.01 -3.75 -5.00
N GLN A 300 -36.90 -4.98 -4.48
CA GLN A 300 -35.93 -5.32 -3.42
C GLN A 300 -34.49 -5.13 -3.90
N TRP A 301 -34.17 -5.50 -5.14
CA TRP A 301 -32.86 -5.23 -5.74
C TRP A 301 -32.59 -3.73 -5.95
N GLN A 302 -33.61 -2.95 -6.27
CA GLN A 302 -33.49 -1.51 -6.44
C GLN A 302 -33.23 -0.82 -5.08
N GLU A 303 -34.01 -1.14 -4.05
CA GLU A 303 -33.81 -0.65 -2.69
C GLU A 303 -32.42 -1.02 -2.15
N ALA A 304 -32.01 -2.29 -2.32
CA ALA A 304 -30.67 -2.72 -1.92
C ALA A 304 -29.58 -1.97 -2.67
N THR A 305 -29.75 -1.70 -3.96
CA THR A 305 -28.79 -0.90 -4.74
C THR A 305 -28.69 0.53 -4.21
N THR A 306 -29.82 1.16 -3.85
CA THR A 306 -29.80 2.49 -3.24
C THR A 306 -29.09 2.51 -1.88
N LYS A 307 -29.38 1.53 -1.01
CA LYS A 307 -28.71 1.39 0.29
C LYS A 307 -27.20 1.15 0.13
N CYS A 308 -26.79 0.24 -0.75
CA CYS A 308 -25.38 -0.01 -1.05
C CYS A 308 -24.65 1.27 -1.51
N HIS A 309 -25.30 2.09 -2.35
CA HIS A 309 -24.70 3.33 -2.83
C HIS A 309 -24.62 4.41 -1.73
N GLU A 310 -25.59 4.48 -0.83
CA GLU A 310 -25.51 5.36 0.35
C GLU A 310 -24.40 4.94 1.32
N LEU A 311 -24.27 3.63 1.57
CA LEU A 311 -23.19 3.06 2.37
C LEU A 311 -21.82 3.32 1.74
N GLU A 312 -21.69 3.17 0.43
CA GLU A 312 -20.48 3.52 -0.31
C GLU A 312 -20.12 5.01 -0.14
N LYS A 313 -21.09 5.91 -0.22
CA LYS A 313 -20.88 7.35 0.01
C LYS A 313 -20.42 7.63 1.44
N LYS A 314 -21.07 7.02 2.44
CA LYS A 314 -20.67 7.13 3.86
C LYS A 314 -19.24 6.61 4.08
N TRP A 315 -18.91 5.48 3.47
CA TRP A 315 -17.57 4.89 3.55
C TRP A 315 -16.49 5.82 2.97
N LYS A 316 -16.76 6.42 1.80
CA LYS A 316 -15.85 7.38 1.16
C LYS A 316 -15.71 8.68 1.96
N ALA A 317 -16.78 9.12 2.63
CA ALA A 317 -16.79 10.33 3.45
C ALA A 317 -15.93 10.23 4.72
N LEU A 318 -15.66 9.02 5.24
CA LEU A 318 -14.80 8.78 6.43
C LEU A 318 -13.33 9.19 6.24
N GLY A 319 -12.93 9.52 5.01
CA GLY A 319 -11.60 10.07 4.70
C GLY A 319 -10.51 9.01 4.62
N LYS A 320 -9.26 9.48 4.53
CA LYS A 320 -8.07 8.64 4.32
C LYS A 320 -7.55 8.08 5.66
N LEU A 321 -7.18 6.81 5.66
CA LEU A 321 -6.46 6.12 6.75
C LEU A 321 -4.95 6.17 6.50
N SER A 322 -4.15 5.49 7.34
CA SER A 322 -2.76 5.17 7.02
C SER A 322 -2.67 4.46 5.65
N LYS A 323 -1.52 4.60 4.95
CA LYS A 323 -1.35 4.09 3.58
C LYS A 323 -1.72 2.59 3.46
N GLU A 324 -1.21 1.77 4.38
CA GLU A 324 -1.45 0.32 4.41
C GLU A 324 -2.90 -0.03 4.72
N SER A 325 -3.48 0.51 5.80
CA SER A 325 -4.86 0.21 6.18
C SER A 325 -5.87 0.74 5.16
N ASN A 326 -5.56 1.84 4.48
CA ASN A 326 -6.41 2.36 3.40
C ASN A 326 -6.46 1.41 2.21
N LYS A 327 -5.32 0.82 1.79
CA LYS A 327 -5.28 -0.17 0.71
C LYS A 327 -6.16 -1.37 1.04
N ILE A 328 -5.96 -1.96 2.21
CA ILE A 328 -6.73 -3.13 2.68
C ILE A 328 -8.22 -2.82 2.75
N ALA A 329 -8.60 -1.65 3.27
CA ALA A 329 -10.00 -1.27 3.41
C ALA A 329 -10.68 -1.07 2.02
N TRP A 330 -9.97 -0.51 1.04
CA TRP A 330 -10.47 -0.37 -0.33
C TRP A 330 -10.61 -1.71 -1.05
N GLU A 331 -9.66 -2.63 -0.86
CA GLU A 331 -9.74 -3.99 -1.41
C GLU A 331 -10.98 -4.72 -0.87
N LYS A 332 -11.21 -4.67 0.45
CA LYS A 332 -12.40 -5.24 1.08
C LYS A 332 -13.71 -4.62 0.57
N LEU A 333 -13.79 -3.29 0.46
CA LEU A 333 -14.97 -2.62 -0.08
C LEU A 333 -15.24 -3.10 -1.52
N ARG A 334 -14.20 -3.17 -2.35
CA ARG A 334 -14.31 -3.61 -3.75
C ARG A 334 -14.78 -5.05 -3.84
N GLU A 335 -14.25 -5.94 -3.00
CA GLU A 335 -14.67 -7.33 -2.93
C GLU A 335 -16.15 -7.47 -2.59
N VAL A 336 -16.61 -6.79 -1.53
CA VAL A 336 -18.01 -6.85 -1.11
C VAL A 336 -18.95 -6.24 -2.18
N LEU A 337 -18.56 -5.12 -2.80
CA LEU A 337 -19.34 -4.53 -3.91
C LEU A 337 -19.38 -5.45 -5.13
N ASN A 338 -18.26 -6.10 -5.48
CA ASN A 338 -18.22 -7.06 -6.59
C ASN A 338 -19.16 -8.25 -6.31
N ASN A 339 -19.16 -8.76 -5.08
CA ASN A 339 -20.06 -9.84 -4.67
C ASN A 339 -21.52 -9.42 -4.79
N PHE A 340 -21.88 -8.23 -4.30
CA PHE A 340 -23.22 -7.66 -4.42
C PHE A 340 -23.68 -7.55 -5.89
N TYR A 341 -22.85 -6.94 -6.75
CA TYR A 341 -23.19 -6.77 -8.16
C TYR A 341 -23.19 -8.10 -8.93
N SER A 342 -22.35 -9.06 -8.55
CA SER A 342 -22.36 -10.42 -9.09
C SER A 342 -23.67 -11.14 -8.75
N ALA A 343 -24.12 -11.07 -7.50
CA ALA A 343 -25.40 -11.65 -7.06
C ALA A 343 -26.58 -11.02 -7.82
N LYS A 344 -26.60 -9.69 -7.96
CA LYS A 344 -27.60 -8.97 -8.77
C LYS A 344 -27.61 -9.44 -10.22
N ASN A 345 -26.43 -9.51 -10.84
CA ASN A 345 -26.30 -9.92 -12.23
C ASN A 345 -26.74 -11.37 -12.43
N ASN A 346 -26.43 -12.27 -11.48
CA ASN A 346 -26.87 -13.65 -11.50
C ASN A 346 -28.40 -13.76 -11.40
N PHE A 347 -29.04 -12.98 -10.53
CA PHE A 347 -30.51 -12.93 -10.44
C PHE A 347 -31.17 -12.53 -11.78
N TYR A 348 -30.70 -11.44 -12.42
CA TYR A 348 -31.27 -11.02 -13.70
C TYR A 348 -30.96 -11.99 -14.84
N LYS A 349 -29.78 -12.65 -14.82
CA LYS A 349 -29.45 -13.73 -15.77
C LYS A 349 -30.39 -14.92 -15.60
N GLN A 350 -30.58 -15.41 -14.37
CA GLN A 350 -31.50 -16.51 -14.07
C GLN A 350 -32.93 -16.16 -14.49
N LYS A 351 -33.42 -14.97 -14.15
CA LYS A 351 -34.76 -14.50 -14.56
C LYS A 351 -34.92 -14.41 -16.08
N LYS A 352 -33.85 -14.05 -16.81
CA LYS A 352 -33.84 -14.04 -18.29
C LYS A 352 -33.85 -15.45 -18.87
N ILE A 353 -33.09 -16.39 -18.28
CA ILE A 353 -33.07 -17.80 -18.66
C ILE A 353 -34.45 -18.42 -18.45
N GLN A 354 -35.03 -18.27 -17.25
CA GLN A 354 -36.39 -18.75 -16.93
C GLN A 354 -37.42 -18.21 -17.92
N ARG A 355 -37.40 -16.90 -18.23
CA ARG A 355 -38.29 -16.31 -19.24
C ARG A 355 -38.14 -16.94 -20.63
N LYS A 356 -36.91 -17.31 -21.01
CA LYS A 356 -36.61 -17.94 -22.30
C LYS A 356 -37.06 -19.41 -22.31
N GLU A 357 -36.85 -20.15 -21.22
CA GLU A 357 -37.32 -21.52 -21.05
C GLU A 357 -38.86 -21.59 -21.14
N ILE A 358 -39.56 -20.73 -20.38
CA ILE A 358 -41.03 -20.62 -20.46
C ILE A 358 -41.50 -20.29 -21.89
N LEU A 359 -40.79 -19.41 -22.60
CA LEU A 359 -41.13 -19.08 -23.98
C LEU A 359 -40.92 -20.27 -24.93
N ASN A 360 -39.82 -21.01 -24.77
CA ASN A 360 -39.50 -22.19 -25.57
C ASN A 360 -40.51 -23.32 -25.33
N GLU A 361 -40.92 -23.55 -24.07
CA GLU A 361 -41.98 -24.52 -23.73
C GLU A 361 -43.29 -24.16 -24.42
N LYS A 362 -43.69 -22.88 -24.38
CA LYS A 362 -44.88 -22.38 -25.08
C LYS A 362 -44.77 -22.53 -26.60
N LEU A 363 -43.62 -22.24 -27.18
CA LEU A 363 -43.36 -22.47 -28.60
C LEU A 363 -43.50 -23.95 -28.97
N ALA A 364 -42.95 -24.86 -28.15
CA ALA A 364 -43.06 -26.31 -28.38
C ALA A 364 -44.52 -26.80 -28.32
N ILE A 365 -45.34 -26.26 -27.41
CA ILE A 365 -46.78 -26.54 -27.37
C ILE A 365 -47.48 -26.05 -28.65
N CYS A 366 -47.09 -24.85 -29.13
CA CYS A 366 -47.61 -24.29 -30.38
C CYS A 366 -47.25 -25.15 -31.60
N GLU A 367 -46.00 -25.58 -31.72
CA GLU A 367 -45.55 -26.44 -32.83
C GLU A 367 -46.22 -27.82 -32.81
N LYS A 368 -46.42 -28.41 -31.62
CA LYS A 368 -47.17 -29.67 -31.46
C LYS A 368 -48.61 -29.51 -31.95
N ALA A 369 -49.26 -28.40 -31.63
CA ALA A 369 -50.62 -28.13 -32.11
C ALA A 369 -50.68 -27.93 -33.63
N GLU A 370 -49.67 -27.29 -34.23
CA GLU A 370 -49.60 -27.06 -35.68
C GLU A 370 -49.48 -28.34 -36.49
N ARG A 371 -48.69 -29.31 -36.02
CA ARG A 371 -48.59 -30.63 -36.67
C ARG A 371 -49.91 -31.40 -36.69
N LEU A 372 -50.82 -31.08 -35.77
CA LEU A 372 -52.11 -31.74 -35.60
C LEU A 372 -53.26 -31.02 -36.33
N GLN A 373 -53.02 -29.84 -36.91
CA GLN A 373 -54.08 -28.97 -37.41
C GLN A 373 -54.86 -29.56 -38.61
N ASP A 374 -54.16 -30.31 -39.46
CA ASP A 374 -54.70 -30.90 -40.70
C ASP A 374 -55.04 -32.40 -40.55
N SER A 375 -54.98 -32.92 -39.31
CA SER A 375 -55.29 -34.33 -39.02
C SER A 375 -56.78 -34.61 -39.20
N THR A 376 -57.09 -35.73 -39.85
CA THR A 376 -58.45 -36.21 -40.10
C THR A 376 -58.98 -37.18 -39.02
N ASP A 377 -58.14 -37.56 -38.04
CA ASP A 377 -58.57 -38.31 -36.85
C ASP A 377 -59.22 -37.36 -35.82
N TRP A 378 -60.50 -37.04 -36.05
CA TRP A 378 -61.23 -35.98 -35.34
C TRP A 378 -61.35 -36.17 -33.83
N LYS A 379 -61.40 -37.43 -33.36
CA LYS A 379 -61.61 -37.76 -31.95
C LYS A 379 -60.27 -37.73 -31.19
N LYS A 380 -59.26 -38.48 -31.65
CA LYS A 380 -57.94 -38.50 -30.98
C LYS A 380 -57.22 -37.16 -31.05
N THR A 381 -57.31 -36.47 -32.17
CA THR A 381 -56.67 -35.15 -32.35
C THR A 381 -57.34 -34.08 -31.49
N GLY A 382 -58.67 -34.16 -31.32
CA GLY A 382 -59.41 -33.28 -30.42
C GLY A 382 -58.99 -33.43 -28.97
N ASP A 383 -58.87 -34.67 -28.47
CA ASP A 383 -58.42 -34.95 -27.11
C ASP A 383 -56.97 -34.49 -26.88
N ASN A 384 -56.09 -34.67 -27.88
CA ASN A 384 -54.70 -34.20 -27.81
C ASN A 384 -54.59 -32.66 -27.78
N LEU A 385 -55.40 -31.94 -28.56
CA LEU A 385 -55.42 -30.48 -28.53
C LEU A 385 -55.96 -29.92 -27.20
N ILE A 386 -56.93 -30.60 -26.58
CA ILE A 386 -57.42 -30.23 -25.25
C ILE A 386 -56.32 -30.42 -24.20
N LYS A 387 -55.57 -31.53 -24.24
CA LYS A 387 -54.41 -31.74 -23.36
C LYS A 387 -53.33 -30.68 -23.55
N LEU A 388 -52.99 -30.31 -24.79
CA LEU A 388 -52.04 -29.24 -25.07
C LEU A 388 -52.53 -27.87 -24.54
N GLN A 389 -53.85 -27.63 -24.52
CA GLN A 389 -54.44 -26.43 -23.95
C GLN A 389 -54.37 -26.42 -22.41
N GLU A 390 -54.48 -27.59 -21.76
CA GLU A 390 -54.26 -27.74 -20.32
C GLU A 390 -52.78 -27.56 -19.96
N GLU A 391 -51.86 -28.17 -20.72
CA GLU A 391 -50.41 -27.95 -20.59
C GLU A 391 -50.05 -26.47 -20.72
N TRP A 392 -50.66 -25.75 -21.67
CA TRP A 392 -50.47 -24.31 -21.80
C TRP A 392 -50.95 -23.53 -20.58
N LYS A 393 -52.12 -23.86 -20.04
CA LYS A 393 -52.69 -23.19 -18.85
C LYS A 393 -51.88 -23.46 -17.58
N ASN A 394 -51.30 -24.66 -17.49
CA ASN A 394 -50.46 -25.05 -16.36
C ASN A 394 -49.03 -24.50 -16.48
N SER A 395 -48.60 -24.06 -17.67
CA SER A 395 -47.31 -23.38 -17.85
C SER A 395 -47.27 -22.02 -17.15
N GLU A 396 -46.11 -21.64 -16.62
CA GLU A 396 -45.96 -20.37 -15.92
C GLU A 396 -46.27 -19.15 -16.81
N PHE A 397 -46.91 -18.14 -16.23
CA PHE A 397 -47.25 -16.92 -16.94
C PHE A 397 -46.00 -16.05 -17.18
N SER A 398 -45.75 -15.70 -18.44
CA SER A 398 -44.66 -14.80 -18.83
C SER A 398 -45.25 -13.55 -19.46
N PRO A 399 -45.13 -12.35 -18.84
CA PRO A 399 -45.63 -11.09 -19.39
C PRO A 399 -44.68 -10.56 -20.47
N SER A 400 -44.55 -11.31 -21.56
CA SER A 400 -43.74 -10.94 -22.73
C SER A 400 -44.65 -10.76 -23.93
N THR A 401 -44.40 -9.72 -24.74
CA THR A 401 -45.02 -9.52 -26.06
C THR A 401 -44.91 -10.78 -26.92
N GLN A 402 -43.75 -11.45 -26.87
CA GLN A 402 -43.52 -12.71 -27.58
C GLN A 402 -44.43 -13.83 -27.07
N SER A 403 -44.68 -13.92 -25.75
CA SER A 403 -45.60 -14.94 -25.22
C SER A 403 -47.03 -14.73 -25.69
N ASN A 404 -47.44 -13.47 -25.91
CA ASN A 404 -48.79 -13.16 -26.42
C ASN A 404 -48.92 -13.51 -27.91
N GLU A 405 -47.89 -13.25 -28.72
CA GLU A 405 -47.84 -13.66 -30.12
C GLU A 405 -47.96 -15.18 -30.27
N VAL A 406 -47.22 -15.94 -29.46
CA VAL A 406 -47.30 -17.41 -29.47
C VAL A 406 -48.68 -17.91 -29.06
N TRP A 407 -49.34 -17.23 -28.10
CA TRP A 407 -50.72 -17.57 -27.72
C TRP A 407 -51.72 -17.34 -28.87
N ILE A 408 -51.62 -16.20 -29.56
CA ILE A 408 -52.45 -15.90 -30.72
C ILE A 408 -52.25 -16.96 -31.80
N ARG A 409 -51.00 -17.35 -32.06
CA ARG A 409 -50.64 -18.40 -33.00
C ARG A 409 -51.25 -19.76 -32.61
N PHE A 410 -51.04 -20.22 -31.39
CA PHE A 410 -51.62 -21.46 -30.87
C PHE A 410 -53.15 -21.48 -31.00
N ARG A 411 -53.82 -20.39 -30.59
CA ARG A 411 -55.28 -20.28 -30.67
C ARG A 411 -55.77 -20.33 -32.12
N LYS A 412 -55.07 -19.68 -33.06
CA LYS A 412 -55.39 -19.73 -34.49
C LYS A 412 -55.35 -21.16 -35.01
N THR A 413 -54.30 -21.91 -34.67
CA THR A 413 -54.13 -23.31 -35.06
C THR A 413 -55.24 -24.21 -34.50
N CYS A 414 -55.55 -24.10 -33.22
CA CYS A 414 -56.66 -24.85 -32.61
C CYS A 414 -58.00 -24.52 -33.30
N ASN A 415 -58.25 -23.23 -33.60
CA ASN A 415 -59.47 -22.80 -34.29
C ASN A 415 -59.60 -23.43 -35.69
N ILE A 416 -58.51 -23.57 -36.45
CA ILE A 416 -58.52 -24.21 -37.77
C ILE A 416 -59.02 -25.65 -37.66
N PHE A 417 -58.43 -26.45 -36.78
CA PHE A 417 -58.83 -27.85 -36.57
C PHE A 417 -60.30 -27.96 -36.13
N PHE A 418 -60.72 -27.22 -35.10
CA PHE A 418 -62.09 -27.30 -34.58
C PHE A 418 -63.12 -26.79 -35.59
N ASN A 419 -62.79 -25.80 -36.42
CA ASN A 419 -63.65 -25.36 -37.52
C ASN A 419 -63.78 -26.42 -38.62
N ASN A 420 -62.68 -27.07 -39.00
CA ASN A 420 -62.69 -28.16 -39.99
C ASN A 420 -63.51 -29.36 -39.48
N ARG A 421 -63.30 -29.75 -38.22
CA ARG A 421 -64.09 -30.79 -37.54
C ARG A 421 -65.57 -30.47 -37.54
N LYS A 422 -65.94 -29.22 -37.22
CA LYS A 422 -67.33 -28.76 -37.19
C LYS A 422 -67.98 -28.78 -38.58
N LYS A 423 -67.24 -28.44 -39.64
CA LYS A 423 -67.71 -28.53 -41.03
C LYS A 423 -67.97 -29.99 -41.43
N TYR A 424 -67.02 -30.89 -41.19
CA TYR A 424 -67.16 -32.31 -41.49
C TYR A 424 -68.39 -32.96 -40.85
N TYR A 425 -68.59 -32.77 -39.54
CA TYR A 425 -69.78 -33.31 -38.86
C TYR A 425 -71.09 -32.63 -39.29
N LYS A 426 -71.04 -31.38 -39.81
CA LYS A 426 -72.21 -30.71 -40.38
C LYS A 426 -72.57 -31.31 -41.75
N GLU A 427 -71.59 -31.69 -42.56
CA GLU A 427 -71.80 -32.36 -43.85
C GLU A 427 -72.30 -33.80 -43.68
N ILE A 428 -71.74 -34.58 -42.76
CA ILE A 428 -72.26 -35.93 -42.44
C ILE A 428 -73.72 -35.86 -42.02
N LYS A 429 -74.07 -34.97 -41.08
CA LYS A 429 -75.45 -34.81 -40.65
C LYS A 429 -76.40 -34.40 -41.77
N LYS A 430 -75.92 -33.66 -42.76
CA LYS A 430 -76.72 -33.26 -43.92
C LYS A 430 -76.99 -34.44 -44.85
N GLN A 431 -75.99 -35.30 -45.06
CA GLN A 431 -76.09 -36.54 -45.86
C GLN A 431 -76.94 -37.62 -45.17
N GLU A 432 -77.04 -37.64 -43.84
CA GLU A 432 -77.92 -38.56 -43.09
C GLU A 432 -79.39 -38.11 -43.05
N THR A 433 -79.67 -36.85 -43.40
CA THR A 433 -81.03 -36.27 -43.41
C THR A 433 -81.65 -36.13 -44.81
N GLU A 434 -80.85 -36.37 -45.86
CA GLU A 434 -81.31 -36.57 -47.25
C GLU A 434 -81.55 -38.06 -47.49
#